data_AF-A0ABD0R7W3-F1
#
_entry.id   AF-A0ABD0R7W3-F1
#
_cell.length_a   1.000
_cell.length_b   1.000
_cell.length_c   1.000
_cell.angle_alpha   90.00
_cell.angle_beta   90.00
_cell.angle_gamma   90.00
#
_symmetry.space_group_name_H-M   'P 1'
#
loop_
_entity.id
_entity.type
_entity.pdbx_description
1 polymer ?
#
loop_
_entity_poly.entity_id
_entity_poly.type
_entity_poly.pdbx_seq_one_letter_code
_entity_poly.pdbx_strand_id
1 'polypeptide(L)'
;AIKTHFASVLDSREGLLAAVTLPKFKMRWLREETRREALKTLLITECRASPLAAPHNEEHEVRPPQISPASSSSEDDFFVFEEEQDSGSFGPDREVMEYLKSGSEMWVLDNFPRIKNLSLKYNTAPASSAPVERLFSLGSLVLTLRRNRLGDKRFERLLLM
;
A
#
# COMPACT_ATOMS: atom_id res chain seq x y z
N ALA A 1 -26.15 5.41 20.37
CA ALA A 1 -25.98 6.22 19.15
C ALA A 1 -24.82 5.70 18.29
N ILE A 2 -23.56 5.89 18.66
CA ILE A 2 -22.41 5.54 17.79
C ILE A 2 -22.41 4.04 17.42
N LYS A 3 -22.54 3.14 18.40
CA LYS A 3 -22.53 1.69 18.13
C LYS A 3 -23.65 1.23 17.20
N THR A 4 -24.82 1.86 17.23
CA THR A 4 -25.97 1.47 16.40
C THR A 4 -25.89 2.04 14.98
N HIS A 5 -25.33 3.24 14.81
CA HIS A 5 -25.18 3.85 13.49
C HIS A 5 -23.97 3.35 12.71
N PHE A 6 -22.89 2.99 13.41
CA PHE A 6 -21.62 2.58 12.77
C PHE A 6 -21.36 1.08 12.84
N ALA A 7 -22.25 0.26 13.43
CA ALA A 7 -22.05 -1.19 13.50
C ALA A 7 -21.76 -1.81 12.13
N SER A 8 -22.58 -1.47 11.11
CA SER A 8 -22.40 -1.99 9.76
C SER A 8 -21.07 -1.59 9.13
N VAL A 9 -20.57 -0.39 9.43
CA VAL A 9 -19.29 0.13 8.91
C VAL A 9 -18.12 -0.52 9.65
N LEU A 10 -18.21 -0.65 10.97
CA LEU A 10 -17.16 -1.24 11.80
C LEU A 10 -16.99 -2.75 11.56
N ASP A 11 -18.08 -3.45 11.24
CA ASP A 11 -18.06 -4.87 10.89
C ASP A 11 -17.90 -5.11 9.38
N SER A 12 -17.77 -4.06 8.57
CA SER A 12 -17.51 -4.18 7.14
C SER A 12 -16.10 -4.73 6.88
N ARG A 13 -15.93 -5.45 5.76
CA ARG A 13 -14.63 -5.97 5.32
C ARG A 13 -13.56 -4.88 5.29
N GLU A 14 -13.90 -3.70 4.77
CA GLU A 14 -13.00 -2.57 4.63
C GLU A 14 -12.59 -2.00 5.99
N GLY A 15 -13.55 -1.81 6.90
CA GLY A 15 -13.29 -1.35 8.27
C GLY A 15 -12.39 -2.32 9.05
N LEU A 16 -12.62 -3.62 8.89
CA LEU A 16 -11.78 -4.66 9.50
C LEU A 16 -10.35 -4.63 8.96
N LEU A 17 -10.17 -4.53 7.64
CA LEU A 17 -8.84 -4.44 7.01
C LEU A 17 -8.12 -3.13 7.37
N ALA A 18 -8.84 -2.01 7.42
CA ALA A 18 -8.31 -0.73 7.88
C ALA A 18 -7.76 -0.85 9.31
N ALA A 19 -8.55 -1.42 10.22
CA ALA A 19 -8.16 -1.56 11.62
C ALA A 19 -6.94 -2.47 11.82
N VAL A 20 -6.84 -3.58 11.09
CA VAL A 20 -5.73 -4.54 11.26
C VAL A 20 -4.44 -4.06 10.63
N THR A 21 -4.51 -3.30 9.54
CA THR A 21 -3.33 -2.77 8.85
C THR A 21 -2.70 -1.57 9.57
N LEU A 22 -3.37 -0.99 10.56
CA LEU A 22 -2.82 0.06 11.42
C LEU A 22 -1.93 -0.53 12.53
N PRO A 23 -0.61 -0.19 12.58
CA PRO A 23 0.33 -0.78 13.55
C PRO A 23 -0.05 -0.59 15.02
N LYS A 24 -0.74 0.51 15.34
CA LYS A 24 -1.22 0.80 16.70
C LYS A 24 -2.33 -0.14 17.17
N PHE A 25 -3.19 -0.58 16.26
CA PHE A 25 -4.38 -1.37 16.58
C PHE A 25 -4.17 -2.86 16.33
N LYS A 26 -3.70 -3.24 15.13
CA LYS A 26 -3.55 -4.63 14.68
C LYS A 26 -4.77 -5.47 15.10
N MET A 27 -4.57 -6.45 15.98
CA MET A 27 -5.62 -7.31 16.53
C MET A 27 -5.91 -7.05 18.02
N ARG A 28 -5.34 -6.01 18.62
CA ARG A 28 -5.46 -5.73 20.07
C ARG A 28 -6.88 -5.40 20.51
N TRP A 29 -7.71 -4.91 19.60
CA TRP A 29 -9.10 -4.53 19.84
C TRP A 29 -10.06 -5.74 19.81
N LEU A 30 -9.62 -6.89 19.32
CA LEU A 30 -10.40 -8.14 19.30
C LEU A 30 -10.12 -8.98 20.53
N ARG A 31 -11.17 -9.48 21.18
CA ARG A 31 -11.05 -10.41 22.33
C ARG A 31 -11.27 -11.87 21.93
N GLU A 32 -12.10 -12.11 20.92
CA GLU A 32 -12.49 -13.43 20.45
C GLU A 32 -11.41 -14.03 19.54
N GLU A 33 -10.91 -15.22 19.89
CA GLU A 33 -9.84 -15.86 19.13
C GLU A 33 -10.31 -16.33 17.75
N THR A 34 -11.52 -16.86 17.65
CA THR A 34 -12.14 -17.25 16.38
C THR A 34 -12.22 -16.07 15.39
N ARG A 35 -12.55 -14.88 15.89
CA ARG A 35 -12.60 -13.65 15.09
C ARG A 35 -11.21 -13.17 14.68
N ARG A 36 -10.20 -13.34 15.54
CA ARG A 36 -8.79 -13.04 15.20
C ARG A 36 -8.27 -13.96 14.10
N GLU A 37 -8.54 -15.25 14.20
CA GLU A 37 -8.15 -16.23 13.18
C GLU A 37 -8.82 -15.93 11.83
N ALA A 38 -10.14 -15.68 11.83
CA ALA A 38 -10.87 -15.30 10.63
C ALA A 38 -10.34 -14.00 10.00
N LEU A 39 -9.92 -13.03 10.82
CA LEU A 39 -9.35 -11.78 10.33
C LEU A 39 -7.92 -11.94 9.83
N LYS A 40 -7.15 -12.85 10.43
CA LYS A 40 -5.82 -13.23 9.94
C LYS A 40 -5.91 -13.88 8.56
N THR A 41 -6.83 -14.83 8.37
CA THR A 41 -7.05 -15.46 7.07
C THR A 41 -7.51 -14.44 6.03
N LEU A 42 -8.43 -13.53 6.41
CA LEU A 42 -8.85 -12.43 5.55
C LEU A 42 -7.67 -11.55 5.12
N LEU A 43 -6.82 -11.13 6.05
CA LEU A 43 -5.65 -10.30 5.74
C LEU A 43 -4.68 -11.02 4.79
N ILE A 44 -4.42 -12.31 5.03
CA ILE A 44 -3.57 -13.13 4.14
C ILE A 44 -4.17 -13.20 2.72
N THR A 45 -5.48 -13.43 2.61
CA THR A 45 -6.15 -13.48 1.30
C THR A 45 -6.04 -12.15 0.55
N GLU A 46 -6.13 -11.02 1.24
CA GLU A 46 -5.94 -9.69 0.65
C GLU A 46 -4.49 -9.43 0.24
N CYS A 47 -3.51 -9.80 1.07
CA CYS A 47 -2.10 -9.69 0.71
C CYS A 47 -1.70 -10.58 -0.48
N ARG A 48 -2.41 -11.69 -0.72
CA ARG A 48 -2.27 -12.51 -1.93
C ARG A 48 -2.95 -11.87 -3.13
N ALA A 49 -4.13 -11.28 -2.94
CA ALA A 49 -4.92 -10.65 -4.00
C ALA A 49 -4.38 -9.28 -4.45
N SER A 50 -3.54 -8.63 -3.63
CA SER A 50 -2.83 -7.41 -3.97
C SER A 50 -1.37 -7.72 -4.27
N PRO A 51 -0.99 -7.96 -5.53
CA PRO A 51 0.42 -8.04 -5.91
C PRO A 51 1.15 -6.78 -5.48
N LEU A 52 2.42 -6.92 -5.13
CA LEU A 52 3.31 -5.77 -5.06
C LEU A 52 3.27 -5.12 -6.45
N ALA A 53 2.77 -3.89 -6.53
CA ALA A 53 2.98 -3.09 -7.73
C ALA A 53 4.49 -3.06 -7.96
N ALA A 54 4.92 -3.39 -9.19
CA ALA A 54 6.32 -3.27 -9.56
C ALA A 54 6.85 -1.90 -9.10
N PRO A 55 8.08 -1.82 -8.58
CA PRO A 55 8.63 -0.54 -8.16
C PRO A 55 8.44 0.45 -9.29
N HIS A 56 7.71 1.53 -9.01
CA HIS A 56 7.79 2.71 -9.86
C HIS A 56 9.25 3.12 -9.82
N ASN A 57 9.99 2.80 -10.88
CA ASN A 57 11.34 3.27 -11.11
C ASN A 57 11.27 4.79 -11.02
N GLU A 58 11.77 5.34 -9.92
CA GLU A 58 12.25 6.71 -9.93
C GLU A 58 13.43 6.71 -10.91
N GLU A 59 13.22 7.39 -12.03
CA GLU A 59 14.19 7.54 -13.11
C GLU A 59 15.44 8.26 -12.58
N HIS A 60 16.54 7.52 -12.38
CA HIS A 60 17.88 8.12 -12.36
C HIS A 60 18.98 7.19 -12.91
N GLU A 61 19.30 7.46 -14.17
CA GLU A 61 20.59 7.34 -14.88
C GLU A 61 21.54 6.14 -14.64
N VAL A 62 21.51 5.24 -15.64
CA VAL A 62 22.63 4.66 -16.41
C VAL A 62 24.06 4.76 -15.84
N ARG A 63 24.65 3.61 -15.51
CA ARG A 63 26.11 3.40 -15.54
C ARG A 63 26.44 2.12 -16.33
N PRO A 64 27.39 2.14 -17.28
CA PRO A 64 27.56 1.07 -18.27
C PRO A 64 28.34 -0.16 -17.73
N PRO A 65 28.19 -1.34 -18.36
CA PRO A 65 28.81 -2.58 -17.92
C PRO A 65 30.26 -2.68 -18.38
N GLN A 66 31.17 -3.10 -17.48
CA GLN A 66 32.52 -3.52 -17.85
C GLN A 66 32.56 -5.05 -17.96
N ILE A 67 33.11 -5.52 -19.07
CA ILE A 67 33.24 -6.93 -19.45
C ILE A 67 34.68 -7.40 -19.19
N SER A 68 34.78 -8.69 -18.83
CA SER A 68 35.89 -9.68 -18.97
C SER A 68 37.08 -9.68 -17.98
N PRO A 69 37.83 -10.81 -17.84
CA PRO A 69 37.62 -12.19 -18.33
C PRO A 69 37.79 -13.32 -17.26
N ALA A 70 37.68 -14.55 -17.78
CA ALA A 70 37.49 -15.87 -17.17
C ALA A 70 38.63 -16.51 -16.34
N SER A 71 38.20 -17.59 -15.66
CA SER A 71 38.87 -18.89 -15.41
C SER A 71 39.58 -19.12 -14.07
N SER A 72 38.98 -20.01 -13.26
CA SER A 72 39.66 -20.98 -12.42
C SER A 72 38.66 -22.09 -12.09
N SER A 73 38.89 -23.27 -12.67
CA SER A 73 38.15 -24.50 -12.40
C SER A 73 38.42 -25.00 -10.97
N SER A 74 37.38 -25.15 -10.15
CA SER A 74 37.43 -25.98 -8.95
C SER A 74 36.13 -26.76 -8.83
N GLU A 75 36.23 -28.08 -8.80
CA GLU A 75 35.10 -29.02 -8.68
C GLU A 75 34.52 -29.08 -7.24
N ASP A 76 34.74 -28.04 -6.42
CA ASP A 76 34.25 -27.92 -5.04
C ASP A 76 32.94 -27.12 -4.93
N ASP A 77 32.34 -26.71 -6.05
CA ASP A 77 31.07 -25.98 -6.10
C ASP A 77 29.83 -26.89 -6.03
N PHE A 78 30.02 -28.20 -5.75
CA PHE A 78 28.92 -29.18 -5.69
C PHE A 78 28.03 -29.01 -4.44
N PHE A 79 28.49 -28.26 -3.43
CA PHE A 79 27.73 -27.93 -2.22
C PHE A 79 27.77 -26.43 -1.86
N VAL A 80 27.82 -25.54 -2.86
CA VAL A 80 27.41 -24.16 -2.60
C VAL A 80 25.88 -24.15 -2.59
N PHE A 81 25.33 -24.29 -1.40
CA PHE A 81 24.02 -23.71 -1.15
C PHE A 81 24.21 -22.23 -1.39
N GLU A 82 23.67 -21.72 -2.49
CA GLU A 82 23.40 -20.29 -2.58
C GLU A 82 22.60 -20.00 -1.31
N GLU A 83 23.25 -19.36 -0.33
CA GLU A 83 22.51 -18.49 0.57
C GLU A 83 21.92 -17.46 -0.38
N GLU A 84 20.71 -17.77 -0.87
CA GLU A 84 19.84 -16.80 -1.47
C GLU A 84 19.89 -15.65 -0.46
N GLN A 85 20.59 -14.58 -0.82
CA GLN A 85 20.32 -13.27 -0.27
C GLN A 85 18.88 -13.01 -0.71
N ASP A 86 17.98 -13.58 0.09
CA ASP A 86 16.55 -13.56 -0.06
C ASP A 86 16.24 -12.08 -0.11
N SER A 87 15.97 -11.59 -1.31
CA SER A 87 15.75 -10.19 -1.59
C SER A 87 14.37 -9.84 -1.03
N GLY A 88 14.29 -9.80 0.30
CA GLY A 88 13.28 -9.19 1.16
C GLY A 88 11.81 -9.57 0.94
N SER A 89 11.49 -10.44 -0.02
CA SER A 89 10.11 -10.71 -0.41
C SER A 89 9.60 -11.92 0.34
N PHE A 90 9.27 -11.71 1.62
CA PHE A 90 8.51 -12.69 2.37
C PHE A 90 7.23 -13.05 1.60
N GLY A 91 6.91 -14.34 1.53
CA GLY A 91 5.60 -14.78 1.08
C GLY A 91 4.50 -14.05 1.88
N PRO A 92 3.32 -13.77 1.29
CA PRO A 92 2.28 -12.93 1.92
C PRO A 92 1.91 -13.41 3.33
N ASP A 93 1.92 -14.71 3.54
CA ASP A 93 1.64 -15.34 4.83
C ASP A 93 2.71 -15.01 5.89
N ARG A 94 3.99 -15.08 5.50
CA ARG A 94 5.13 -14.80 6.38
C ARG A 94 5.17 -13.31 6.72
N GLU A 95 4.97 -12.44 5.74
CA GLU A 95 4.88 -10.99 5.92
C GLU A 95 3.79 -10.62 6.93
N VAL A 96 2.58 -11.19 6.79
CA VAL A 96 1.47 -10.97 7.72
C VAL A 96 1.83 -11.43 9.14
N MET A 97 2.42 -12.62 9.29
CA MET A 97 2.77 -13.14 10.61
C MET A 97 3.82 -12.30 11.32
N GLU A 98 4.82 -11.83 10.58
CA GLU A 98 5.89 -10.98 11.12
C GLU A 98 5.38 -9.58 11.46
N TYR A 99 4.53 -9.01 10.60
CA TYR A 99 3.83 -7.76 10.88
C TYR A 99 2.98 -7.84 12.15
N LEU A 100 2.25 -8.94 12.38
CA LEU A 100 1.41 -9.06 13.59
C LEU A 100 2.26 -9.13 14.88
N LYS A 101 3.50 -9.60 14.79
CA LYS A 101 4.46 -9.66 15.91
C LYS A 101 5.29 -8.39 16.09
N SER A 102 5.38 -7.55 15.07
CA SER A 102 6.23 -6.36 15.07
C SER A 102 5.72 -5.25 16.01
N GLY A 103 6.48 -4.16 16.10
CA GLY A 103 6.14 -2.97 16.91
C GLY A 103 4.86 -2.25 16.47
N SER A 104 4.46 -1.25 17.25
CA SER A 104 3.24 -0.45 17.02
C SER A 104 3.48 0.88 16.32
N GLU A 105 4.72 1.17 15.96
CA GLU A 105 5.11 2.41 15.30
C GLU A 105 4.72 2.41 13.82
N MET A 106 4.51 3.60 13.24
CA MET A 106 4.05 3.71 11.84
C MET A 106 5.13 3.30 10.83
N TRP A 107 6.40 3.62 11.10
CA TRP A 107 7.55 3.29 10.23
C TRP A 107 7.76 1.79 10.06
N VAL A 108 7.16 0.97 10.93
CA VAL A 108 7.19 -0.49 10.81
C VAL A 108 6.57 -0.96 9.49
N LEU A 109 5.64 -0.20 8.90
CA LEU A 109 5.03 -0.51 7.61
C LEU A 109 6.03 -0.51 6.46
N ASP A 110 7.15 0.21 6.56
CA ASP A 110 8.17 0.24 5.50
C ASP A 110 8.84 -1.13 5.29
N ASN A 111 8.83 -1.98 6.33
CA ASN A 111 9.34 -3.35 6.26
C ASN A 111 8.32 -4.35 5.67
N PHE A 112 7.06 -3.95 5.50
CA PHE A 112 5.96 -4.82 5.07
C PHE A 112 5.21 -4.18 3.90
N PRO A 113 5.76 -4.23 2.68
CA PRO A 113 5.25 -3.47 1.54
C PRO A 113 3.82 -3.85 1.12
N ARG A 114 3.39 -5.12 1.27
CA ARG A 114 1.99 -5.49 0.98
C ARG A 114 1.08 -4.88 2.04
N ILE A 115 1.44 -5.00 3.32
CA ILE A 115 0.65 -4.42 4.42
C ILE A 115 0.58 -2.90 4.29
N LYS A 116 1.68 -2.24 3.91
CA LYS A 116 1.73 -0.81 3.64
C LYS A 116 0.75 -0.42 2.54
N ASN A 117 0.74 -1.13 1.41
CA ASN A 117 -0.19 -0.88 0.32
C ASN A 117 -1.66 -1.04 0.75
N LEU A 118 -1.98 -2.09 1.52
CA LEU A 118 -3.32 -2.26 2.09
C LEU A 118 -3.65 -1.12 3.07
N SER A 119 -2.69 -0.71 3.91
CA SER A 119 -2.91 0.37 4.88
C SER A 119 -3.25 1.69 4.19
N LEU A 120 -2.55 2.01 3.09
CA LEU A 120 -2.85 3.19 2.27
C LEU A 120 -4.24 3.05 1.64
N LYS A 121 -4.50 1.94 0.96
CA LYS A 121 -5.78 1.69 0.28
C LYS A 121 -6.99 1.88 1.19
N TYR A 122 -6.95 1.35 2.42
CA TYR A 122 -8.10 1.34 3.31
C TYR A 122 -8.14 2.50 4.33
N ASN A 123 -7.00 3.14 4.64
CA ASN A 123 -6.96 4.21 5.66
C ASN A 123 -6.71 5.62 5.10
N THR A 124 -6.27 5.78 3.85
CA THR A 124 -6.00 7.11 3.27
C THR A 124 -7.07 7.58 2.29
N ALA A 125 -8.28 7.02 2.37
CA ALA A 125 -9.42 7.59 1.65
C ALA A 125 -9.62 9.04 2.09
N PRO A 126 -9.83 10.00 1.16
CA PRO A 126 -10.06 11.38 1.52
C PRO A 126 -11.29 11.46 2.43
N ALA A 127 -11.09 12.01 3.63
CA ALA A 127 -12.14 12.07 4.66
C ALA A 127 -13.32 12.99 4.28
N SER A 128 -13.22 13.73 3.17
CA SER A 128 -14.24 14.66 2.71
C SER A 128 -14.10 14.98 1.23
N SER A 129 -15.22 15.32 0.58
CA SER A 129 -15.27 15.96 -0.74
C SER A 129 -14.80 17.41 -0.72
N ALA A 130 -14.59 18.04 0.45
CA ALA A 130 -14.25 19.45 0.57
C ALA A 130 -13.04 19.91 -0.29
N PRO A 131 -11.95 19.15 -0.43
CA PRO A 131 -10.87 19.51 -1.35
C PRO A 131 -11.32 19.55 -2.82
N VAL A 132 -12.15 18.59 -3.22
CA VAL A 132 -12.73 18.51 -4.57
C VAL A 132 -13.76 19.61 -4.80
N GLU A 133 -14.61 19.89 -3.81
CA GLU A 133 -15.59 20.99 -3.86
C GLU A 133 -14.90 22.36 -3.94
N ARG A 134 -13.79 22.56 -3.22
CA ARG A 134 -12.97 23.77 -3.34
C ARG A 134 -12.38 23.90 -4.74
N LEU A 135 -11.93 22.79 -5.33
CA LEU A 135 -11.42 22.75 -6.70
C LEU A 135 -12.51 23.18 -7.70
N PHE A 136 -13.72 22.64 -7.59
CA PHE A 136 -14.84 23.04 -8.46
C PHE A 136 -15.36 24.46 -8.20
N SER A 137 -15.31 24.93 -6.95
CA SER A 137 -15.64 26.30 -6.58
C SER A 137 -14.64 27.31 -7.17
N LEU A 138 -13.35 26.96 -7.27
CA LEU A 138 -12.36 27.75 -8.01
C LEU A 138 -12.48 27.54 -9.52
N GLY A 139 -12.85 26.34 -9.95
CA GLY A 139 -13.14 25.99 -11.33
C GLY A 139 -14.26 26.84 -11.92
N SER A 140 -15.23 27.29 -11.11
CA SER A 140 -16.23 28.24 -11.57
C SER A 140 -15.62 29.58 -11.98
N LEU A 141 -14.49 30.02 -11.41
CA LEU A 141 -13.77 31.22 -11.86
C LEU A 141 -13.16 31.01 -13.25
N VAL A 142 -12.65 29.79 -13.52
CA VAL A 142 -12.16 29.39 -14.84
C VAL A 142 -13.31 29.32 -15.86
N LEU A 143 -14.47 28.80 -15.46
CA LEU A 143 -15.68 28.75 -16.29
C LEU A 143 -16.34 30.13 -16.48
N THR A 144 -16.14 31.05 -15.54
CA THR A 144 -16.73 32.41 -15.52
C THR A 144 -15.80 33.46 -16.14
N LEU A 145 -14.61 33.09 -16.65
CA LEU A 145 -13.77 33.99 -17.42
C LEU A 145 -14.60 34.55 -18.58
N ARG A 146 -14.91 35.83 -18.47
CA ARG A 146 -15.92 36.60 -19.22
C ARG A 146 -15.54 36.84 -20.70
N ARG A 147 -14.87 35.87 -21.31
CA ARG A 147 -14.60 35.59 -22.74
C ARG A 147 -13.60 34.42 -22.80
N ASN A 148 -14.08 33.17 -22.95
CA ASN A 148 -13.57 32.19 -23.92
C ASN A 148 -14.10 30.78 -23.62
N ARG A 149 -14.68 30.14 -24.65
CA ARG A 149 -15.04 28.71 -24.68
C ARG A 149 -13.75 27.89 -24.65
N LEU A 150 -13.18 27.66 -23.47
CA LEU A 150 -12.13 26.68 -23.30
C LEU A 150 -12.74 25.30 -23.62
N GLY A 151 -12.12 24.57 -24.55
CA GLY A 151 -12.48 23.16 -24.74
C GLY A 151 -12.03 22.33 -23.54
N ASP A 152 -12.72 21.21 -23.28
CA ASP A 152 -12.59 20.38 -22.08
C ASP A 152 -11.12 20.09 -21.70
N LYS A 153 -10.28 19.71 -22.67
CA LYS A 153 -8.85 19.43 -22.46
C LYS A 153 -8.04 20.62 -21.91
N ARG A 154 -8.41 21.85 -22.26
CA ARG A 154 -7.72 23.06 -21.76
C ARG A 154 -8.26 23.46 -20.40
N PHE A 155 -9.55 23.25 -20.16
CA PHE A 155 -10.17 23.44 -18.86
C PHE A 155 -9.55 22.50 -17.82
N GLU A 156 -9.46 21.20 -18.12
CA GLU A 156 -8.85 20.20 -17.23
C GLU A 156 -7.40 20.55 -16.88
N ARG A 157 -6.59 20.94 -17.88
CA ARG A 157 -5.20 21.36 -17.62
C ARG A 157 -5.09 22.59 -16.73
N LEU A 158 -6.01 23.56 -16.88
CA LEU A 158 -6.00 24.78 -16.08
C LEU A 158 -6.56 24.55 -14.67
N LEU A 159 -7.43 23.55 -14.50
CA LEU A 159 -7.93 23.16 -13.20
C LEU A 159 -6.89 22.36 -12.39
N LEU A 160 -6.03 21.60 -13.06
CA LEU A 160 -5.04 20.70 -12.46
C LEU A 160 -3.63 21.31 -12.27
N MET A 161 -3.35 22.49 -12.83
CA MET A 161 -2.07 23.22 -12.73
C MET A 161 -2.19 24.40 -11.78
#